data_AF-A0A9D1CKX4-F1
#
_entry.id   AF-A0A9D1CKX4-F1
#
_cell.length_a   1.000
_cell.length_b   1.000
_cell.length_c   1.000
_cell.angle_alpha   90.00
_cell.angle_beta   90.00
_cell.angle_gamma   90.00
#
_symmetry.space_group_name_H-M   'P 1'
#
loop_
_entity.id
_entity.type
_entity.pdbx_description
1 polymer ?
#
loop_
_entity_poly.entity_id
_entity_poly.type
_entity_poly.pdbx_seq_one_letter_code
_entity_poly.pdbx_strand_id
1 'polypeptide(L)'
;MSQNFENMFNLAMEYTGNDAKKSNMLVLQYFRKRGNYGGSLFSNSSSSNLTWNTVASAIDNNYCNLVDTNLSDMNPNYYDPATPNHYKYDINHLCAVANALLYELGDSEESGMDILTNLYSGWGGDMLSFAIDVKEAENNSVTDIEEWAKDNICQSNSHFPVSDYYGDIDAINIVNLMNELKINFHSAFRLYFKTSLQEKSYAETRATRYINSVGSTSYIEWACDLLNSDEFDIFKYIIGEGTMNQKYYDAAIAAFKGFIYSEYVAGR
;
A
#
# COMPACT_ATOMS: atom_id res chain seq x y z
N MET A 1 -8.32 -16.89 2.40
CA MET A 1 -7.11 -16.05 2.52
C MET A 1 -6.30 -16.34 3.78
N SER A 2 -6.82 -16.13 5.01
CA SER A 2 -6.03 -16.34 6.25
C SER A 2 -5.38 -17.72 6.36
N GLN A 3 -6.08 -18.80 5.98
CA GLN A 3 -5.50 -20.15 5.96
C GLN A 3 -4.33 -20.29 4.97
N ASN A 4 -4.40 -19.62 3.81
CA ASN A 4 -3.33 -19.63 2.82
C ASN A 4 -2.08 -18.96 3.40
N PHE A 5 -2.24 -17.80 4.04
CA PHE A 5 -1.13 -17.13 4.73
C PHE A 5 -0.53 -17.99 5.85
N GLU A 6 -1.36 -18.70 6.64
CA GLU A 6 -0.88 -19.60 7.68
C GLU A 6 -0.07 -20.78 7.09
N ASN A 7 -0.60 -21.44 6.05
CA ASN A 7 0.09 -22.55 5.39
C ASN A 7 1.43 -22.11 4.78
N MET A 8 1.46 -20.94 4.13
CA MET A 8 2.68 -20.36 3.57
C MET A 8 3.68 -19.99 4.67
N PHE A 9 3.21 -19.40 5.76
CA PHE A 9 4.08 -19.03 6.88
C PHE A 9 4.72 -20.28 7.51
N ASN A 10 3.98 -21.36 7.71
CA ASN A 10 4.52 -22.61 8.23
C ASN A 10 5.60 -23.18 7.28
N LEU A 11 5.35 -23.18 5.97
CA LEU A 11 6.33 -23.59 4.97
C LEU A 11 7.57 -22.68 4.97
N ALA A 12 7.40 -21.37 5.19
CA ALA A 12 8.51 -20.42 5.29
C ALA A 12 9.35 -20.62 6.55
N MET A 13 8.72 -20.98 7.67
CA MET A 13 9.43 -21.31 8.91
C MET A 13 10.34 -22.52 8.73
N GLU A 14 9.88 -23.55 8.02
CA GLU A 14 10.72 -24.70 7.66
C GLU A 14 11.87 -24.27 6.73
N TYR A 15 11.56 -23.49 5.68
CA TYR A 15 12.53 -23.02 4.69
C TYR A 15 13.64 -22.16 5.29
N THR A 16 13.32 -21.32 6.28
CA THR A 16 14.25 -20.35 6.87
C THR A 16 14.97 -20.85 8.13
N GLY A 17 14.67 -22.07 8.59
CA GLY A 17 15.22 -22.59 9.84
C GLY A 17 14.64 -21.92 11.09
N ASN A 18 13.32 -21.65 11.08
CA ASN A 18 12.53 -20.99 12.13
C ASN A 18 12.83 -19.49 12.35
N ASP A 19 13.24 -18.76 11.31
CA ASP A 19 13.38 -17.30 11.35
C ASP A 19 12.03 -16.64 11.05
N ALA A 20 11.33 -16.19 12.10
CA ALA A 20 10.00 -15.60 11.95
C ALA A 20 10.00 -14.28 11.15
N LYS A 21 11.05 -13.45 11.26
CA LYS A 21 11.12 -12.17 10.54
C LYS A 21 11.24 -12.43 9.04
N LYS A 22 12.18 -13.29 8.65
CA LYS A 22 12.33 -13.72 7.24
C LYS A 22 11.11 -14.47 6.73
N SER A 23 10.50 -15.32 7.56
CA SER A 23 9.29 -16.06 7.15
C SER A 23 8.12 -15.14 6.82
N ASN A 24 7.90 -14.07 7.60
CA ASN A 24 6.88 -13.07 7.26
C ASN A 24 7.18 -12.40 5.91
N MET A 25 8.43 -11.99 5.69
CA MET A 25 8.86 -11.38 4.43
C MET A 25 8.59 -12.30 3.23
N LEU A 26 8.95 -13.58 3.32
CA LEU A 26 8.75 -14.55 2.25
C LEU A 26 7.28 -14.74 1.85
N VAL A 27 6.36 -14.76 2.84
CA VAL A 27 4.92 -14.84 2.56
C VAL A 27 4.45 -13.65 1.73
N LEU A 28 4.91 -12.45 2.08
CA LEU A 28 4.53 -11.22 1.38
C LEU A 28 5.17 -11.14 -0.03
N GLN A 29 6.44 -11.52 -0.14
CA GLN A 29 7.16 -11.57 -1.42
C GLN A 29 6.45 -12.44 -2.47
N TYR A 30 5.82 -13.54 -2.06
CA TYR A 30 5.07 -14.41 -2.97
C TYR A 30 3.89 -13.68 -3.62
N PHE A 31 3.05 -12.99 -2.83
CA PHE A 31 1.92 -12.24 -3.37
C PHE A 31 2.37 -10.99 -4.13
N ARG A 32 3.45 -10.35 -3.69
CA ARG A 32 4.11 -9.26 -4.43
C ARG A 32 4.54 -9.73 -5.84
N LYS A 33 5.18 -10.90 -5.95
CA LYS A 33 5.53 -11.53 -7.23
C LYS A 33 4.29 -11.74 -8.11
N ARG A 34 3.20 -12.26 -7.52
CA ARG A 34 1.95 -12.56 -8.24
C ARG A 34 1.20 -11.34 -8.74
N GLY A 35 1.32 -10.20 -8.06
CA GLY A 35 0.78 -8.92 -8.51
C GLY A 35 1.66 -8.17 -9.51
N ASN A 36 2.75 -8.78 -9.99
CA ASN A 36 3.77 -8.13 -10.82
C ASN A 36 4.50 -6.95 -10.15
N TYR A 37 4.45 -6.86 -8.82
CA TYR A 37 5.22 -5.90 -8.02
C TYR A 37 6.69 -6.36 -7.83
N GLY A 38 7.28 -6.99 -8.86
CA GLY A 38 8.71 -7.33 -8.93
C GLY A 38 9.51 -6.44 -9.88
N GLY A 39 8.82 -5.56 -10.62
CA GLY A 39 9.38 -4.63 -11.60
C GLY A 39 9.45 -3.19 -11.08
N SER A 40 9.15 -2.23 -11.95
CA SER A 40 9.13 -0.80 -11.62
C SER A 40 8.17 -0.50 -10.47
N LEU A 41 8.57 0.41 -9.58
CA LEU A 41 7.73 0.89 -8.47
C LEU A 41 6.50 1.65 -9.00
N PHE A 42 6.69 2.42 -10.07
CA PHE A 42 5.63 3.17 -10.76
C PHE A 42 5.33 2.53 -12.12
N SER A 43 4.07 2.17 -12.34
CA SER A 43 3.57 1.34 -13.45
C SER A 43 3.88 1.87 -14.86
N ASN A 44 4.15 3.17 -15.02
CA ASN A 44 4.26 3.84 -16.32
C ASN A 44 5.63 4.45 -16.64
N SER A 45 6.65 4.26 -15.81
CA SER A 45 7.96 4.88 -16.05
C SER A 45 8.89 3.97 -16.84
N SER A 46 9.03 4.22 -18.15
CA SER A 46 10.09 3.63 -18.99
C SER A 46 11.50 4.06 -18.56
N SER A 47 11.57 5.08 -17.71
CA SER A 47 12.77 5.80 -17.28
C SER A 47 13.19 5.52 -15.84
N SER A 48 12.44 4.74 -15.04
CA SER A 48 12.82 4.50 -13.64
C SER A 48 13.59 3.20 -13.44
N ASN A 49 14.74 3.34 -12.77
CA ASN A 49 15.47 2.23 -12.16
C ASN A 49 14.94 1.91 -10.75
N LEU A 50 13.90 2.62 -10.29
CA LEU A 50 13.29 2.39 -8.98
C LEU A 50 12.36 1.19 -9.08
N THR A 51 12.73 0.12 -8.39
CA THR A 51 12.00 -1.14 -8.42
C THR A 51 11.49 -1.47 -7.03
N TRP A 52 10.46 -2.31 -6.98
CA TRP A 52 10.00 -2.89 -5.73
C TRP A 52 11.10 -3.66 -4.98
N ASN A 53 12.09 -4.21 -5.69
CA ASN A 53 13.21 -4.89 -5.05
C ASN A 53 14.10 -3.94 -4.24
N THR A 54 14.13 -2.65 -4.61
CA THR A 54 14.85 -1.61 -3.87
C THR A 54 14.22 -1.37 -2.52
N VAL A 55 12.88 -1.30 -2.45
CA VAL A 55 12.13 -0.87 -1.25
C VAL A 55 11.53 -2.02 -0.44
N ALA A 56 11.57 -3.25 -0.93
CA ALA A 56 10.93 -4.39 -0.28
C ALA A 56 11.72 -5.70 -0.41
N SER A 57 13.05 -5.63 -0.55
CA SER A 57 13.98 -6.74 -0.82
C SER A 57 13.74 -7.47 -2.16
N ALA A 58 14.71 -8.27 -2.62
CA ALA A 58 14.54 -9.12 -3.80
C ALA A 58 13.57 -10.27 -3.56
N ILE A 59 12.82 -10.68 -4.59
CA ILE A 59 11.93 -11.85 -4.53
C ILE A 59 12.75 -13.15 -4.43
N ASP A 60 12.49 -13.95 -3.40
CA ASP A 60 13.02 -15.31 -3.30
C ASP A 60 12.24 -16.28 -4.21
N ASN A 61 12.78 -16.51 -5.40
CA ASN A 61 12.16 -17.43 -6.37
C ASN A 61 12.16 -18.89 -5.91
N ASN A 62 13.11 -19.31 -5.07
CA ASN A 62 13.16 -20.69 -4.58
C ASN A 62 11.99 -20.95 -3.62
N TYR A 63 11.75 -20.03 -2.69
CA TYR A 63 10.59 -20.10 -1.82
C TYR A 63 9.27 -20.01 -2.62
N CYS A 64 9.18 -19.12 -3.60
CA CYS A 64 7.98 -19.03 -4.44
C CYS A 64 7.68 -20.36 -5.15
N ASN A 65 8.70 -20.98 -5.74
CA ASN A 65 8.56 -22.29 -6.39
C ASN A 65 8.17 -23.39 -5.39
N LEU A 66 8.66 -23.31 -4.14
CA LEU A 66 8.30 -24.23 -3.07
C LEU A 66 6.81 -24.10 -2.72
N VAL A 67 6.28 -22.87 -2.62
CA VAL A 67 4.85 -22.62 -2.41
C VAL A 67 4.03 -23.19 -3.57
N ASP A 68 4.39 -22.87 -4.81
CA ASP A 68 3.67 -23.33 -6.01
C ASP A 68 3.65 -24.86 -6.14
N THR A 69 4.68 -25.54 -5.63
CA THR A 69 4.79 -27.01 -5.65
C THR A 69 3.98 -27.68 -4.54
N ASN A 70 3.96 -27.10 -3.33
CA ASN A 70 3.42 -27.77 -2.14
C ASN A 70 2.02 -27.32 -1.75
N LEU A 71 1.62 -26.11 -2.15
CA LEU A 71 0.35 -25.53 -1.76
C LEU A 71 -0.50 -25.26 -3.00
N SER A 72 -1.60 -26.00 -3.13
CA SER A 72 -2.59 -25.76 -4.18
C SER A 72 -3.51 -24.58 -3.83
N ASP A 73 -4.00 -23.89 -4.86
CA ASP A 73 -5.03 -22.83 -4.77
C ASP A 73 -4.66 -21.59 -3.92
N MET A 74 -3.57 -20.92 -4.32
CA MET A 74 -3.20 -19.60 -3.78
C MET A 74 -4.02 -18.46 -4.39
N ASN A 75 -5.33 -18.61 -4.55
CA ASN A 75 -6.16 -17.58 -5.19
C ASN A 75 -6.14 -16.26 -4.39
N PRO A 76 -5.67 -15.12 -4.97
CA PRO A 76 -5.64 -13.83 -4.27
C PRO A 76 -7.03 -13.20 -4.14
N ASN A 77 -8.08 -13.78 -4.73
CA ASN A 77 -9.44 -13.27 -4.60
C ASN A 77 -9.87 -13.24 -3.13
N TYR A 78 -9.87 -12.04 -2.57
CA TYR A 78 -10.39 -11.74 -1.26
C TYR A 78 -11.42 -10.62 -1.40
N TYR A 79 -12.48 -10.73 -0.64
CA TYR A 79 -13.52 -9.73 -0.58
C TYR A 79 -13.54 -9.19 0.82
N ASP A 80 -13.46 -7.87 0.94
CA ASP A 80 -13.38 -7.20 2.23
C ASP A 80 -14.65 -7.46 3.04
N PRO A 81 -14.58 -8.23 4.13
CA PRO A 81 -15.76 -8.58 4.91
C PRO A 81 -16.32 -7.40 5.71
N ALA A 82 -15.56 -6.31 5.83
CA ALA A 82 -15.96 -5.09 6.56
C ALA A 82 -16.77 -4.12 5.69
N THR A 83 -16.69 -4.23 4.36
CA THR A 83 -17.40 -3.30 3.46
C THR A 83 -18.80 -3.82 3.12
N PRO A 84 -19.84 -2.98 3.13
CA PRO A 84 -21.22 -3.41 2.82
C PRO A 84 -21.38 -4.11 1.46
N ASN A 85 -20.53 -3.73 0.49
CA ASN A 85 -20.56 -4.25 -0.88
C ASN A 85 -19.59 -5.42 -1.11
N HIS A 86 -18.86 -5.87 -0.08
CA HIS A 86 -17.79 -6.85 -0.21
C HIS A 86 -16.86 -6.49 -1.37
N TYR A 87 -16.19 -5.33 -1.28
CA TYR A 87 -15.29 -4.88 -2.34
C TYR A 87 -14.20 -5.94 -2.58
N LYS A 88 -13.91 -6.21 -3.87
CA LYS A 88 -12.77 -7.04 -4.22
C LYS A 88 -11.51 -6.32 -3.77
N TYR A 89 -10.74 -6.98 -2.93
CA TYR A 89 -9.59 -6.44 -2.27
C TYR A 89 -8.32 -6.82 -3.04
N ASP A 90 -7.39 -5.89 -3.24
CA ASP A 90 -6.11 -6.20 -3.86
C ASP A 90 -5.11 -6.72 -2.81
N ILE A 91 -5.15 -8.04 -2.61
CA ILE A 91 -4.22 -8.71 -1.69
C ILE A 91 -2.77 -8.62 -2.15
N ASN A 92 -2.52 -8.57 -3.47
CA ASN A 92 -1.16 -8.49 -3.96
C ASN A 92 -0.56 -7.12 -3.66
N HIS A 93 -1.33 -6.05 -3.87
CA HIS A 93 -0.96 -4.68 -3.52
C HIS A 93 -0.71 -4.56 -2.01
N LEU A 94 -1.67 -4.98 -1.16
CA LEU A 94 -1.48 -4.97 0.31
C LEU A 94 -0.20 -5.69 0.73
N CYS A 95 0.07 -6.87 0.15
CA CYS A 95 1.28 -7.62 0.48
C CYS A 95 2.54 -6.92 0.00
N ALA A 96 2.51 -6.22 -1.14
CA ALA A 96 3.63 -5.43 -1.63
C ALA A 96 3.96 -4.27 -0.67
N VAL A 97 2.95 -3.50 -0.26
CA VAL A 97 3.09 -2.40 0.72
C VAL A 97 3.59 -2.93 2.06
N ALA A 98 2.96 -3.99 2.59
CA ALA A 98 3.39 -4.62 3.85
C ALA A 98 4.81 -5.16 3.77
N ASN A 99 5.24 -5.67 2.61
CA ASN A 99 6.60 -6.15 2.41
C ASN A 99 7.60 -4.99 2.50
N ALA A 100 7.27 -3.82 1.97
CA ALA A 100 8.10 -2.62 2.08
C ALA A 100 8.19 -2.13 3.53
N LEU A 101 7.06 -2.06 4.23
CA LEU A 101 6.99 -1.64 5.64
C LEU A 101 7.80 -2.53 6.60
N LEU A 102 7.96 -3.82 6.29
CA LEU A 102 8.76 -4.76 7.08
C LEU A 102 10.23 -4.84 6.64
N TYR A 103 10.58 -4.22 5.51
CA TYR A 103 11.93 -4.18 4.99
C TYR A 103 12.67 -2.98 5.58
N GLU A 104 13.80 -3.25 6.23
CA GLU A 104 14.67 -2.19 6.77
C GLU A 104 15.72 -1.84 5.70
N LEU A 105 15.75 -0.57 5.29
CA LEU A 105 16.79 -0.07 4.38
C LEU A 105 18.02 0.34 5.20
N GLY A 106 19.07 -0.48 5.12
CA GLY A 106 20.35 -0.16 5.74
C GLY A 106 20.37 -0.33 7.26
N ASP A 107 21.42 0.21 7.89
CA ASP A 107 21.55 0.26 9.35
C ASP A 107 20.75 1.46 9.91
N SER A 108 20.34 1.37 11.19
CA SER A 108 19.35 2.23 11.89
C SER A 108 19.55 3.77 11.86
N GLU A 109 20.60 4.28 11.22
CA GLU A 109 20.87 5.72 11.04
C GLU A 109 20.15 6.33 9.82
N GLU A 110 19.52 5.51 8.95
CA GLU A 110 18.81 5.95 7.74
C GLU A 110 17.28 6.05 7.88
N SER A 111 16.76 6.30 9.09
CA SER A 111 15.31 6.29 9.39
C SER A 111 14.46 7.24 8.51
N GLY A 112 15.07 8.26 7.91
CA GLY A 112 14.39 9.17 6.97
C GLY A 112 14.13 8.55 5.59
N MET A 113 15.01 7.65 5.13
CA MET A 113 14.82 6.92 3.88
C MET A 113 13.66 5.92 3.99
N ASP A 114 13.54 5.24 5.13
CA ASP A 114 12.43 4.32 5.41
C ASP A 114 11.07 5.03 5.31
N ILE A 115 10.93 6.27 5.80
CA ILE A 115 9.65 6.99 5.72
C ILE A 115 9.27 7.27 4.26
N LEU A 116 10.21 7.78 3.46
CA LEU A 116 9.95 8.09 2.06
C LEU A 116 9.62 6.83 1.27
N THR A 117 10.40 5.76 1.44
CA THR A 117 10.13 4.51 0.73
C THR A 117 8.80 3.92 1.13
N ASN A 118 8.42 3.98 2.41
CA ASN A 118 7.11 3.53 2.87
C ASN A 118 5.96 4.35 2.28
N LEU A 119 6.12 5.68 2.14
CA LEU A 119 5.13 6.55 1.48
C LEU A 119 5.01 6.23 -0.01
N TYR A 120 6.13 6.10 -0.73
CA TYR A 120 6.12 5.81 -2.17
C TYR A 120 5.71 4.39 -2.52
N SER A 121 5.96 3.43 -1.63
CA SER A 121 5.51 2.04 -1.80
C SER A 121 4.05 1.84 -1.43
N GLY A 122 3.35 2.88 -0.96
CA GLY A 122 1.92 2.84 -0.71
C GLY A 122 1.20 4.10 -1.18
N TRP A 123 0.31 4.64 -0.35
CA TRP A 123 -0.64 5.70 -0.75
C TRP A 123 0.02 6.94 -1.37
N GLY A 124 1.24 7.29 -1.00
CA GLY A 124 1.96 8.43 -1.56
C GLY A 124 2.34 8.20 -3.02
N GLY A 125 2.74 6.98 -3.38
CA GLY A 125 3.04 6.59 -4.76
C GLY A 125 1.80 6.56 -5.64
N ASP A 126 0.70 6.00 -5.14
CA ASP A 126 -0.56 5.93 -5.90
C ASP A 126 -1.21 7.31 -6.04
N MET A 127 -1.20 8.13 -4.98
CA MET A 127 -1.64 9.53 -5.03
C MET A 127 -0.86 10.34 -6.08
N LEU A 128 0.47 10.18 -6.16
CA LEU A 128 1.25 10.87 -7.19
C LEU A 128 0.98 10.31 -8.58
N SER A 129 0.71 9.01 -8.70
CA SER A 129 0.28 8.39 -9.97
C SER A 129 -1.08 8.89 -10.42
N PHE A 130 -2.01 9.18 -9.48
CA PHE A 130 -3.29 9.82 -9.76
C PHE A 130 -3.17 11.21 -10.41
N ALA A 131 -2.04 11.91 -10.26
CA ALA A 131 -1.80 13.15 -11.00
C ALA A 131 -1.80 12.95 -12.52
N ILE A 132 -1.52 11.73 -13.01
CA ILE A 132 -1.69 11.35 -14.43
C ILE A 132 -3.15 11.50 -14.84
N ASP A 133 -4.09 11.02 -14.03
CA ASP A 133 -5.53 11.13 -14.30
C ASP A 133 -5.98 12.59 -14.35
N VAL A 134 -5.49 13.41 -13.42
CA VAL A 134 -5.81 14.84 -13.38
C VAL A 134 -5.32 15.54 -14.65
N LYS A 135 -4.11 15.22 -15.12
CA LYS A 135 -3.59 15.71 -16.41
C LYS A 135 -4.44 15.27 -17.59
N GLU A 136 -4.83 13.99 -17.62
CA GLU A 136 -5.68 13.45 -18.68
C GLU A 136 -7.07 14.08 -18.70
N ALA A 137 -7.65 14.37 -17.54
CA ALA A 137 -8.91 15.09 -17.41
C ALA A 137 -8.84 16.49 -18.05
N GLU A 138 -7.78 17.26 -17.76
CA GLU A 138 -7.58 18.58 -18.37
C GLU A 138 -7.42 18.47 -19.89
N ASN A 139 -6.62 17.50 -20.38
CA ASN A 139 -6.48 17.24 -21.82
C ASN A 139 -7.83 16.90 -22.48
N ASN A 140 -8.76 16.34 -21.71
CA ASN A 140 -10.14 16.04 -22.10
C ASN A 140 -11.12 17.19 -21.80
N SER A 141 -10.63 18.43 -21.72
CA SER A 141 -11.41 19.67 -21.58
C SER A 141 -12.08 19.90 -20.21
N VAL A 142 -11.62 19.24 -19.14
CA VAL A 142 -12.00 19.63 -17.77
C VAL A 142 -11.32 20.94 -17.41
N THR A 143 -12.10 21.95 -16.99
CA THR A 143 -11.57 23.27 -16.62
C THR A 143 -11.29 23.41 -15.13
N ASP A 144 -12.11 22.79 -14.27
CA ASP A 144 -11.87 22.74 -12.83
C ASP A 144 -11.24 21.39 -12.45
N ILE A 145 -9.92 21.32 -12.54
CA ILE A 145 -9.17 20.09 -12.27
C ILE A 145 -9.18 19.73 -10.78
N GLU A 146 -9.38 20.69 -9.87
CA GLU A 146 -9.38 20.45 -8.43
C GLU A 146 -10.69 19.81 -7.98
N GLU A 147 -11.83 20.33 -8.45
CA GLU A 147 -13.13 19.70 -8.20
C GLU A 147 -13.19 18.31 -8.83
N TRP A 148 -12.72 18.19 -10.08
CA TRP A 148 -12.65 16.88 -10.75
C TRP A 148 -11.79 15.87 -9.97
N ALA A 149 -10.60 16.28 -9.49
CA ALA A 149 -9.72 15.39 -8.74
C ALA A 149 -10.40 14.89 -7.45
N LYS A 150 -11.10 15.77 -6.72
CA LYS A 150 -11.83 15.40 -5.48
C LYS A 150 -12.92 14.36 -5.75
N ASP A 151 -13.64 14.49 -6.85
CA ASP A 151 -14.73 13.57 -7.21
C ASP A 151 -14.23 12.22 -7.74
N ASN A 152 -13.01 12.19 -8.30
CA ASN A 152 -12.49 11.05 -9.06
C ASN A 152 -11.36 10.28 -8.36
N ILE A 153 -10.76 10.79 -7.29
CA ILE A 153 -9.79 10.02 -6.51
C ILE A 153 -10.46 8.80 -5.87
N CYS A 154 -9.75 7.68 -5.77
CA CYS A 154 -10.29 6.41 -5.23
C CYS A 154 -11.47 5.83 -6.05
N GLN A 155 -11.71 6.29 -7.27
CA GLN A 155 -12.63 5.62 -8.20
C GLN A 155 -11.98 4.39 -8.83
N SER A 156 -12.77 3.38 -9.18
CA SER A 156 -12.28 2.06 -9.64
C SER A 156 -11.42 2.07 -10.90
N ASN A 157 -11.49 3.14 -11.70
CA ASN A 157 -10.77 3.30 -12.97
C ASN A 157 -9.63 4.34 -12.88
N SER A 158 -9.35 4.87 -11.69
CA SER A 158 -8.25 5.79 -11.46
C SER A 158 -6.93 5.03 -11.25
N HIS A 159 -5.81 5.73 -11.39
CA HIS A 159 -4.48 5.26 -10.98
C HIS A 159 -4.32 5.17 -9.45
N PHE A 160 -5.31 5.58 -8.67
CA PHE A 160 -5.37 5.34 -7.24
C PHE A 160 -6.77 4.89 -6.82
N PRO A 161 -7.16 3.65 -7.16
CA PRO A 161 -8.50 3.14 -6.89
C PRO A 161 -8.71 2.82 -5.41
N VAL A 162 -9.98 2.73 -4.96
CA VAL A 162 -10.30 2.43 -3.55
C VAL A 162 -9.70 1.12 -3.04
N SER A 163 -9.46 0.12 -3.91
CA SER A 163 -8.80 -1.13 -3.52
C SER A 163 -7.39 -0.91 -3.02
N ASP A 164 -6.68 0.04 -3.64
CA ASP A 164 -5.28 0.33 -3.37
C ASP A 164 -5.20 1.23 -2.14
N TYR A 165 -6.07 2.24 -2.05
CA TYR A 165 -6.26 3.02 -0.81
C TYR A 165 -6.49 2.12 0.42
N TYR A 166 -7.37 1.12 0.29
CA TYR A 166 -7.57 0.15 1.36
C TYR A 166 -6.32 -0.69 1.61
N GLY A 167 -5.68 -1.22 0.57
CA GLY A 167 -4.46 -2.03 0.69
C GLY A 167 -3.32 -1.27 1.39
N ASP A 168 -3.15 0.00 1.08
CA ASP A 168 -2.15 0.90 1.65
C ASP A 168 -2.30 1.08 3.15
N ILE A 169 -3.46 1.60 3.58
CA ILE A 169 -3.67 1.94 4.98
C ILE A 169 -3.86 0.70 5.84
N ASP A 170 -4.44 -0.38 5.28
CA ASP A 170 -4.61 -1.63 5.99
C ASP A 170 -3.26 -2.36 6.16
N ALA A 171 -2.33 -2.25 5.19
CA ALA A 171 -0.97 -2.76 5.36
C ALA A 171 -0.27 -2.11 6.58
N ILE A 172 -0.37 -0.79 6.71
CA ILE A 172 0.18 -0.04 7.86
C ILE A 172 -0.48 -0.51 9.16
N ASN A 173 -1.81 -0.58 9.19
CA ASN A 173 -2.55 -1.03 10.37
C ASN A 173 -2.19 -2.48 10.76
N ILE A 174 -2.03 -3.38 9.80
CA ILE A 174 -1.68 -4.78 10.05
C ILE A 174 -0.23 -4.91 10.56
N VAL A 175 0.72 -4.18 9.97
CA VAL A 175 2.11 -4.16 10.44
C VAL A 175 2.21 -3.58 11.86
N ASN A 176 1.43 -2.54 12.16
CA ASN A 176 1.33 -2.01 13.53
C ASN A 176 0.77 -3.06 14.50
N LEU A 177 -0.28 -3.79 14.13
CA LEU A 177 -0.79 -4.90 14.94
C LEU A 177 0.25 -6.01 15.17
N MET A 178 1.04 -6.36 14.14
CA MET A 178 2.15 -7.31 14.29
C MET A 178 3.15 -6.82 15.33
N ASN A 179 3.53 -5.54 15.25
CA ASN A 179 4.52 -4.93 16.13
C ASN A 179 4.03 -4.75 17.57
N GLU A 180 2.77 -4.36 17.76
CA GLU A 180 2.14 -4.18 19.07
C GLU A 180 1.94 -5.51 19.79
N LEU A 181 1.39 -6.50 19.10
CA LEU A 181 1.00 -7.79 19.69
C LEU A 181 2.11 -8.85 19.61
N LYS A 182 3.22 -8.55 18.92
CA LYS A 182 4.33 -9.49 18.66
C LYS A 182 3.85 -10.78 17.99
N ILE A 183 3.00 -10.62 16.98
CA ILE A 183 2.43 -11.72 16.18
C ILE A 183 2.90 -11.67 14.74
N ASN A 184 2.79 -12.80 14.04
CA ASN A 184 3.10 -12.88 12.61
C ASN A 184 1.99 -12.28 11.73
N PHE A 185 2.32 -12.07 10.45
CA PHE A 185 1.44 -11.42 9.48
C PHE A 185 0.10 -12.14 9.33
N HIS A 186 0.08 -13.47 9.22
CA HIS A 186 -1.17 -14.21 9.04
C HIS A 186 -2.12 -14.05 10.24
N SER A 187 -1.57 -13.99 11.46
CA SER A 187 -2.33 -13.78 12.69
C SER A 187 -2.87 -12.35 12.77
N ALA A 188 -2.05 -11.36 12.41
CA ALA A 188 -2.46 -9.96 12.36
C ALA A 188 -3.54 -9.72 11.30
N PHE A 189 -3.36 -10.24 10.08
CA PHE A 189 -4.35 -10.18 9.00
C PHE A 189 -5.70 -10.78 9.45
N ARG A 190 -5.66 -11.96 10.09
CA ARG A 190 -6.87 -12.61 10.60
C ARG A 190 -7.57 -11.77 11.66
N LEU A 191 -6.82 -11.17 12.58
CA LEU A 191 -7.36 -10.31 13.63
C LEU A 191 -7.97 -9.03 13.04
N TYR A 192 -7.29 -8.42 12.07
CA TYR A 192 -7.69 -7.17 11.45
C TYR A 192 -9.07 -7.26 10.77
N PHE A 193 -9.25 -8.29 9.95
CA PHE A 193 -10.51 -8.53 9.23
C PHE A 193 -11.53 -9.35 10.02
N LYS A 194 -11.30 -9.60 11.33
CA LYS A 194 -12.25 -10.34 12.16
C LYS A 194 -13.50 -9.48 12.38
N THR A 195 -14.63 -9.91 11.84
CA THR A 195 -15.93 -9.29 12.09
C THR A 195 -16.60 -9.88 13.33
N SER A 196 -17.34 -9.04 14.05
CA SER A 196 -18.15 -9.45 15.21
C SER A 196 -19.50 -8.76 15.16
N LEU A 197 -20.54 -9.37 15.75
CA LEU A 197 -21.88 -8.76 15.78
C LEU A 197 -22.00 -7.58 16.77
N GLN A 198 -21.01 -7.37 17.63
CA GLN A 198 -21.10 -6.45 18.78
C GLN A 198 -20.15 -5.27 18.69
N GLU A 199 -19.08 -5.40 17.91
CA GLU A 199 -18.03 -4.39 17.76
C GLU A 199 -17.62 -4.30 16.29
N LYS A 200 -17.40 -3.07 15.82
CA LYS A 200 -16.78 -2.82 14.51
C LYS A 200 -15.43 -3.53 14.45
N SER A 201 -15.18 -4.24 13.37
CA SER A 201 -13.88 -4.81 13.04
C SER A 201 -12.81 -3.73 12.86
N TYR A 202 -11.53 -4.12 12.85
CA TYR A 202 -10.46 -3.15 12.60
C TYR A 202 -10.59 -2.54 11.21
N ALA A 203 -10.91 -3.36 10.20
CA ALA A 203 -11.12 -2.90 8.83
C ALA A 203 -12.33 -1.94 8.66
N GLU A 204 -13.36 -2.00 9.51
CA GLU A 204 -14.47 -1.02 9.52
C GLU A 204 -14.08 0.35 10.09
N THR A 205 -12.90 0.45 10.70
CA THR A 205 -12.36 1.66 11.33
C THR A 205 -10.93 1.96 10.84
N ARG A 206 -10.59 1.49 9.63
CA ARG A 206 -9.26 1.57 9.03
C ARG A 206 -8.67 2.97 8.97
N ALA A 207 -9.45 3.99 8.57
CA ALA A 207 -8.93 5.35 8.43
C ALA A 207 -8.66 5.96 9.81
N THR A 208 -9.56 5.72 10.75
CA THR A 208 -9.43 6.05 12.17
C THR A 208 -8.20 5.42 12.78
N ARG A 209 -7.99 4.12 12.53
CA ARG A 209 -6.84 3.39 13.05
C ARG A 209 -5.54 3.85 12.43
N TYR A 210 -5.54 4.06 11.12
CA TYR A 210 -4.38 4.55 10.41
C TYR A 210 -3.94 5.91 10.96
N ILE A 211 -4.85 6.88 11.04
CA ILE A 211 -4.55 8.23 11.55
C ILE A 211 -4.07 8.20 12.99
N ASN A 212 -4.69 7.37 13.85
CA ASN A 212 -4.23 7.22 15.22
C ASN A 212 -2.83 6.57 15.29
N SER A 213 -2.52 5.63 14.39
CA SER A 213 -1.24 4.92 14.35
C SER A 213 -0.09 5.79 13.87
N VAL A 214 -0.35 6.71 12.94
CA VAL A 214 0.64 7.71 12.50
C VAL A 214 0.66 8.97 13.38
N GLY A 215 -0.13 8.98 14.45
CA GLY A 215 -0.15 10.01 15.49
C GLY A 215 -1.30 11.00 15.39
N SER A 216 -1.56 11.59 14.22
CA SER A 216 -2.73 12.46 13.97
C SER A 216 -2.85 12.84 12.50
N THR A 217 -3.89 13.60 12.15
CA THR A 217 -4.03 14.28 10.85
C THR A 217 -2.83 15.17 10.51
N SER A 218 -2.12 15.72 11.51
CA SER A 218 -0.91 16.52 11.28
C SER A 218 0.20 15.73 10.57
N TYR A 219 0.26 14.41 10.75
CA TYR A 219 1.20 13.56 10.01
C TYR A 219 0.85 13.53 8.52
N ILE A 220 -0.45 13.48 8.18
CA ILE A 220 -0.91 13.46 6.79
C ILE A 220 -0.58 14.79 6.10
N GLU A 221 -0.79 15.92 6.78
CA GLU A 221 -0.36 17.23 6.29
C GLU A 221 1.14 17.23 6.01
N TRP A 222 1.93 16.85 7.01
CA TRP A 222 3.39 16.81 6.90
C TRP A 222 3.87 15.88 5.77
N ALA A 223 3.31 14.68 5.64
CA ALA A 223 3.71 13.71 4.62
C ALA A 223 3.35 14.22 3.22
N CYS A 224 2.20 14.87 3.06
CA CYS A 224 1.83 15.49 1.78
C CYS A 224 2.75 16.66 1.43
N ASP A 225 3.09 17.51 2.41
CA ASP A 225 4.01 18.63 2.20
C ASP A 225 5.42 18.13 1.85
N LEU A 226 5.85 17.04 2.48
CA LEU A 226 7.09 16.33 2.16
C LEU A 226 7.08 15.84 0.71
N LEU A 227 6.03 15.11 0.30
CA LEU A 227 5.87 14.61 -1.07
C LEU A 227 5.78 15.74 -2.11
N ASN A 228 5.31 16.93 -1.69
CA ASN A 228 5.22 18.07 -2.59
C ASN A 228 6.50 18.89 -2.71
N SER A 229 7.42 18.76 -1.75
CA SER A 229 8.64 19.57 -1.69
C SER A 229 9.59 19.33 -2.87
N ASP A 230 10.35 20.37 -3.24
CA ASP A 230 11.31 20.37 -4.35
C ASP A 230 12.41 19.30 -4.18
N GLU A 231 12.72 18.93 -2.93
CA GLU A 231 13.74 17.93 -2.58
C GLU A 231 13.39 16.52 -3.11
N PHE A 232 12.10 16.26 -3.36
CA PHE A 232 11.60 14.99 -3.88
C PHE A 232 11.02 15.08 -5.29
N ASP A 233 11.36 16.14 -6.03
CA ASP A 233 10.99 16.33 -7.43
C ASP A 233 11.41 15.17 -8.33
N ILE A 234 12.43 14.39 -7.95
CA ILE A 234 12.86 13.23 -8.75
C ILE A 234 11.75 12.18 -8.90
N PHE A 235 10.92 11.97 -7.88
CA PHE A 235 9.83 11.00 -7.96
C PHE A 235 8.68 11.52 -8.81
N LYS A 236 8.32 12.81 -8.64
CA LYS A 236 7.38 13.50 -9.54
C LYS A 236 7.88 13.47 -10.98
N TYR A 237 9.17 13.72 -11.21
CA TYR A 237 9.80 13.65 -12.52
C TYR A 237 9.70 12.26 -13.14
N ILE A 238 9.95 11.20 -12.35
CA ILE A 238 9.82 9.81 -12.81
C ILE A 238 8.39 9.49 -13.23
N ILE A 239 7.40 9.84 -12.40
CA ILE A 239 5.98 9.57 -12.66
C ILE A 239 5.47 10.38 -13.86
N GLY A 240 5.85 11.66 -13.94
CA GLY A 240 5.43 12.57 -15.00
C GLY A 240 6.28 12.51 -16.27
N GLU A 241 7.28 11.62 -16.32
CA GLU A 241 8.34 11.55 -17.33
C GLU A 241 8.97 12.92 -17.64
N GLY A 242 9.08 13.78 -16.62
CA GLY A 242 9.60 15.15 -16.74
C GLY A 242 8.71 16.15 -17.48
N THR A 243 7.45 15.79 -17.79
CA THR A 243 6.54 16.63 -18.61
C THR A 243 5.32 17.13 -17.86
N MET A 244 5.10 16.70 -16.62
CA MET A 244 3.89 16.98 -15.86
C MET A 244 4.02 18.30 -15.10
N ASN A 245 2.97 19.13 -15.15
CA ASN A 245 2.92 20.39 -14.41
C ASN A 245 2.60 20.15 -12.92
N GLN A 246 3.23 20.92 -12.04
CA GLN A 246 3.05 20.85 -10.58
C GLN A 246 1.56 20.91 -10.15
N LYS A 247 0.73 21.69 -10.85
CA LYS A 247 -0.70 21.84 -10.53
C LYS A 247 -1.47 20.50 -10.48
N TYR A 248 -1.05 19.49 -11.24
CA TYR A 248 -1.73 18.19 -11.25
C TYR A 248 -1.41 17.38 -9.98
N TYR A 249 -0.16 17.47 -9.50
CA TYR A 249 0.23 16.89 -8.22
C TYR A 249 -0.45 17.62 -7.05
N ASP A 250 -0.52 18.95 -7.11
CA ASP A 250 -1.21 19.75 -6.07
C ASP A 250 -2.69 19.35 -5.96
N ALA A 251 -3.38 19.20 -7.10
CA ALA A 251 -4.77 18.75 -7.15
C ALA A 251 -4.95 17.32 -6.61
N ALA A 252 -4.05 16.38 -6.96
CA ALA A 252 -4.07 15.02 -6.45
C ALA A 252 -3.85 14.96 -4.93
N ILE A 253 -2.88 15.73 -4.41
CA ILE A 253 -2.61 15.86 -2.97
C ILE A 253 -3.82 16.42 -2.23
N ALA A 254 -4.42 17.50 -2.74
CA ALA A 254 -5.60 18.11 -2.13
C ALA A 254 -6.79 17.14 -2.12
N ALA A 255 -7.00 16.38 -3.21
CA ALA A 255 -8.03 15.36 -3.30
C ALA A 255 -7.81 14.24 -2.26
N PHE A 256 -6.57 13.75 -2.11
CA PHE A 256 -6.25 12.72 -1.12
C PHE A 256 -6.48 13.19 0.31
N LYS A 257 -5.98 14.37 0.67
CA LYS A 257 -6.23 14.98 2.00
C LYS A 257 -7.73 15.06 2.29
N GLY A 258 -8.52 15.55 1.32
CA GLY A 258 -9.97 15.62 1.46
C GLY A 258 -10.62 14.25 1.65
N PHE A 259 -10.23 13.27 0.84
CA PHE A 259 -10.76 11.91 0.89
C PHE A 259 -10.50 11.25 2.25
N ILE A 260 -9.24 11.18 2.68
CA ILE A 260 -8.87 10.47 3.91
C ILE A 260 -9.46 11.13 5.17
N TYR A 261 -9.57 12.46 5.19
CA TYR A 261 -10.26 13.16 6.29
C TYR A 261 -11.75 12.90 6.31
N SER A 262 -12.39 12.78 5.16
CA SER A 262 -13.81 12.41 5.09
C SER A 262 -14.05 10.98 5.64
N GLU A 263 -13.16 10.04 5.32
CA GLU A 263 -13.18 8.68 5.86
C GLU A 263 -13.01 8.68 7.38
N TYR A 264 -12.03 9.44 7.87
CA TYR A 264 -11.75 9.59 9.30
C TYR A 264 -12.92 10.18 10.09
N VAL A 265 -13.48 11.30 9.62
CA VAL A 265 -14.60 11.98 10.28
C VAL A 265 -15.85 11.08 10.30
N ALA A 266 -16.02 10.23 9.29
CA ALA A 266 -17.09 9.24 9.27
C ALA A 266 -16.87 8.05 10.22
N GLY A 267 -15.71 7.99 10.90
CA GLY A 267 -15.33 6.88 11.78
C GLY A 267 -15.17 5.57 11.02
N ARG A 268 -14.71 5.67 9.76
CA ARG A 268 -14.24 4.54 8.95
C ARG A 268 -12.76 4.28 9.17
#